data_AF-A0A1F4CQ48-F1
#
_entry.id   AF-A0A1F4CQ48-F1
#
_cell.length_a   1.000
_cell.length_b   1.000
_cell.length_c   1.000
_cell.angle_alpha   90.00
_cell.angle_beta   90.00
_cell.angle_gamma   90.00
#
_symmetry.space_group_name_H-M   'P 1'
#
loop_
_entity.id
_entity.type
_entity.pdbx_description
1 polymer ?
#
loop_
_entity_poly.entity_id
_entity_poly.type
_entity_poly.pdbx_seq_one_letter_code
_entity_poly.pdbx_strand_id
1 'polypeptide(L)'
;MSDASKPPYLKWVSRLIATGVIVFAAGFTAFAYWVTRPQLPGTDLPTGTAASAGKRDPALVALGKNVYDRHCASCHGANLEGQPDWQRRLPNGRMPAPPHDDSGHTWHHPKRVLFGIVKHGVVPPYGPPGYQSDMPAFKDTLTDGEIRAVLAFIESRWSRKVLEWRREAFAAME
;
A
#
# COMPACT_ATOMS: atom_id res chain seq x y z
N MET A 1 8.99 45.44 -57.74
CA MET A 1 9.04 44.31 -56.81
C MET A 1 8.98 44.86 -55.39
N SER A 2 7.88 44.64 -54.68
CA SER A 2 7.72 45.10 -53.29
C SER A 2 7.85 43.88 -52.37
N ASP A 3 8.81 43.96 -51.45
CA ASP A 3 9.19 42.90 -50.51
C ASP A 3 8.07 42.64 -49.49
N ALA A 4 7.55 41.41 -49.47
CA ALA A 4 6.47 40.96 -48.60
C ALA A 4 7.03 40.44 -47.27
N SER A 5 7.61 41.32 -46.46
CA SER A 5 8.01 40.98 -45.09
C SER A 5 6.76 40.77 -44.22
N LYS A 6 6.51 39.51 -43.81
CA LYS A 6 5.35 39.08 -43.03
C LYS A 6 5.19 39.90 -41.73
N PRO A 7 3.95 40.23 -41.31
CA PRO A 7 3.68 41.12 -40.18
C PRO A 7 4.14 40.55 -38.83
N PRO A 8 4.58 41.40 -37.88
CA PRO A 8 5.25 41.00 -36.64
C PRO A 8 4.41 40.14 -35.70
N TYR A 9 3.07 40.13 -35.84
CA TYR A 9 2.17 39.31 -35.02
C TYR A 9 2.33 37.80 -35.29
N LEU A 10 2.76 37.41 -36.49
CA LEU A 10 2.85 36.01 -36.90
C LEU A 10 3.90 35.24 -36.08
N LYS A 11 4.95 35.92 -35.60
CA LYS A 11 6.02 35.30 -34.79
C LYS A 11 5.57 34.94 -33.37
N TRP A 12 4.61 35.67 -32.79
CA TRP A 12 4.09 35.43 -31.44
C TRP A 12 3.04 34.31 -31.42
N VAL A 13 2.16 34.28 -32.43
CA VAL A 13 1.18 33.19 -32.61
C VAL A 13 1.89 31.85 -32.85
N SER A 14 2.97 31.84 -33.64
CA SER A 14 3.77 30.63 -33.90
C SER A 14 4.40 30.04 -32.63
N ARG A 15 4.83 30.89 -31.70
CA ARG A 15 5.46 30.46 -30.43
C ARG A 15 4.43 29.87 -29.46
N LEU A 16 3.24 30.46 -29.37
CA LEU A 16 2.17 29.95 -28.50
C LEU A 16 1.59 28.62 -28.99
N ILE A 17 1.47 28.43 -30.31
CA ILE A 17 1.06 27.15 -30.90
C ILE A 17 2.11 26.07 -30.64
N ALA A 18 3.39 26.37 -30.83
CA ALA A 18 4.47 25.40 -30.61
C ALA A 18 4.54 24.92 -29.14
N THR A 19 4.39 25.82 -28.16
CA THR A 19 4.38 25.43 -26.74
C THR A 19 3.12 24.64 -26.36
N GLY A 20 1.95 25.02 -26.89
CA GLY A 20 0.70 24.28 -26.69
C GLY A 20 0.77 22.85 -27.24
N VAL A 21 1.37 22.66 -28.43
CA VAL A 21 1.54 21.32 -29.06
C VAL A 21 2.48 20.42 -28.25
N ILE A 22 3.55 20.96 -27.65
CA ILE A 22 4.49 20.16 -26.84
C ILE A 22 3.84 19.68 -25.54
N VAL A 23 3.08 20.55 -24.85
CA VAL A 23 2.36 20.16 -23.62
C VAL A 23 1.27 19.14 -23.92
N PHE A 24 0.56 19.29 -25.04
CA PHE A 24 -0.45 18.33 -25.47
C PHE A 24 0.17 16.99 -25.86
N ALA A 25 1.31 16.98 -26.57
CA ALA A 25 2.01 15.77 -26.95
C ALA A 25 2.56 15.01 -25.74
N ALA A 26 3.14 15.71 -24.75
CA ALA A 26 3.63 15.09 -23.51
C ALA A 26 2.50 14.57 -22.62
N GLY A 27 1.39 15.30 -22.54
CA GLY A 27 0.18 14.84 -21.84
C GLY A 27 -0.46 13.63 -22.53
N PHE A 28 -0.50 13.63 -23.86
CA PHE A 28 -1.06 12.54 -24.65
C PHE A 28 -0.20 11.27 -24.59
N THR A 29 1.13 11.37 -24.59
CA THR A 29 2.00 10.19 -24.41
C THR A 29 1.89 9.61 -23.01
N ALA A 30 1.81 10.44 -21.96
CA ALA A 30 1.59 9.97 -20.60
C ALA A 30 0.21 9.31 -20.43
N PHE A 31 -0.84 9.90 -21.02
CA PHE A 31 -2.19 9.34 -21.02
C PHE A 31 -2.28 8.05 -21.83
N ALA A 32 -1.71 8.04 -23.05
CA ALA A 32 -1.64 6.84 -23.88
C ALA A 32 -0.89 5.73 -23.16
N TYR A 33 0.25 6.02 -22.51
CA TYR A 33 0.96 5.07 -21.68
C TYR A 33 0.10 4.54 -20.51
N TRP A 34 -0.70 5.39 -19.86
CA TRP A 34 -1.59 4.97 -18.78
C TRP A 34 -2.76 4.09 -19.25
N VAL A 35 -3.26 4.31 -20.47
CA VAL A 35 -4.38 3.57 -21.07
C VAL A 35 -3.92 2.27 -21.76
N THR A 36 -2.74 2.27 -22.38
CA THR A 36 -2.21 1.12 -23.12
C THR A 36 -1.22 0.29 -22.33
N ARG A 37 -0.86 0.69 -21.10
CA ARG A 37 -0.09 -0.19 -20.21
C ARG A 37 -0.85 -1.52 -20.11
N PRO A 38 -0.18 -2.65 -20.36
CA PRO A 38 -0.80 -3.94 -20.10
C PRO A 38 -1.27 -3.93 -18.65
N GLN A 39 -2.55 -4.19 -18.40
CA GLN A 39 -2.93 -4.66 -17.07
C GLN A 39 -2.05 -5.89 -16.82
N LEU A 40 -1.19 -5.83 -15.80
CA LEU A 40 -0.55 -7.04 -15.29
C LEU A 40 -1.67 -8.07 -15.16
N PRO A 41 -1.51 -9.29 -15.70
CA PRO A 41 -2.56 -10.28 -15.67
C PRO A 41 -3.12 -10.32 -14.26
N GLY A 42 -4.42 -9.98 -14.16
CA GLY A 42 -5.14 -10.04 -12.90
C GLY A 42 -4.84 -11.40 -12.33
N THR A 43 -4.16 -11.43 -11.19
CA THR A 43 -3.95 -12.67 -10.46
C THR A 43 -5.30 -13.04 -9.89
N ASP A 44 -6.13 -13.67 -10.73
CA ASP A 44 -7.05 -14.68 -10.28
C ASP A 44 -6.17 -15.67 -9.51
N LEU A 45 -6.06 -15.44 -8.19
CA LEU A 45 -5.35 -16.35 -7.31
C LEU A 45 -6.00 -17.71 -7.53
N PRO A 46 -5.23 -18.76 -7.86
CA PRO A 46 -5.80 -20.07 -7.97
C PRO A 46 -6.49 -20.38 -6.65
N THR A 47 -7.77 -20.72 -6.70
CA THR A 47 -8.49 -21.37 -5.60
C THR A 47 -7.90 -22.77 -5.47
N GLY A 48 -6.65 -22.83 -5.01
CA GLY A 48 -5.79 -23.99 -5.01
C GLY A 48 -5.45 -24.37 -3.58
N THR A 49 -6.15 -25.38 -3.09
CA THR A 49 -5.68 -26.44 -2.18
C THR A 49 -4.60 -26.06 -1.15
N ALA A 50 -4.98 -26.21 0.11
CA ALA A 50 -4.12 -26.28 1.28
C ALA A 50 -2.89 -27.19 1.04
N ALA A 51 -1.75 -26.60 0.63
CA ALA A 51 -0.44 -27.25 0.62
C ALA A 51 0.69 -26.23 0.41
N SER A 52 1.09 -25.52 1.48
CA SER A 52 2.48 -25.12 1.77
C SER A 52 2.50 -24.28 3.05
N ALA A 53 2.38 -24.94 4.19
CA ALA A 53 2.82 -24.37 5.46
C ALA A 53 4.36 -24.33 5.46
N GLY A 54 4.98 -23.35 4.79
CA GLY A 54 6.43 -23.17 4.96
C GLY A 54 7.17 -22.22 4.02
N LYS A 55 6.69 -21.95 2.81
CA LYS A 55 7.35 -20.97 1.93
C LYS A 55 6.40 -19.82 1.60
N ARG A 56 6.74 -18.63 2.11
CA ARG A 56 6.14 -17.36 1.71
C ARG A 56 6.31 -17.23 0.19
N ASP A 57 5.21 -17.13 -0.54
CA ASP A 57 5.21 -16.88 -1.97
C ASP A 57 5.93 -15.55 -2.26
N PRO A 58 7.09 -15.56 -2.98
CA PRO A 58 7.83 -14.34 -3.28
C PRO A 58 7.02 -13.31 -4.06
N ALA A 59 6.11 -13.75 -4.94
CA ALA A 59 5.25 -12.84 -5.71
C ALA A 59 4.26 -12.12 -4.79
N LEU A 60 3.66 -12.86 -3.85
CA LEU A 60 2.75 -12.30 -2.85
C LEU A 60 3.46 -11.28 -1.93
N VAL A 61 4.68 -11.58 -1.50
CA VAL A 61 5.49 -10.65 -0.68
C VAL A 61 5.85 -9.39 -1.47
N ALA A 62 6.20 -9.52 -2.75
CA ALA A 62 6.51 -8.38 -3.61
C ALA A 62 5.28 -7.49 -3.85
N LEU A 63 4.11 -8.08 -4.12
CA LEU A 63 2.84 -7.35 -4.19
C LEU A 63 2.55 -6.65 -2.85
N GLY A 64 2.73 -7.36 -1.74
CA GLY A 64 2.54 -6.83 -0.40
C GLY A 64 3.42 -5.63 -0.10
N LYS A 65 4.68 -5.63 -0.55
CA LYS A 65 5.56 -4.46 -0.43
C LYS A 65 4.99 -3.26 -1.17
N ASN A 66 4.52 -3.44 -2.41
CA ASN A 66 3.93 -2.34 -3.20
C ASN A 66 2.65 -1.78 -2.55
N VAL A 67 1.86 -2.63 -1.91
CA VAL A 67 0.70 -2.19 -1.12
C VAL A 67 1.16 -1.42 0.12
N TYR A 68 2.13 -1.96 0.86
CA TYR A 68 2.70 -1.34 2.06
C TYR A 68 3.23 0.07 1.79
N ASP A 69 4.08 0.22 0.77
CA ASP A 69 4.71 1.50 0.42
C ASP A 69 3.67 2.58 0.09
N ARG A 70 2.56 2.19 -0.56
CA ARG A 70 1.49 3.12 -0.99
C ARG A 70 0.51 3.49 0.12
N HIS A 71 0.22 2.55 1.02
CA HIS A 71 -0.93 2.68 1.93
C HIS A 71 -0.59 2.67 3.42
N CYS A 72 0.59 2.15 3.80
CA CYS A 72 0.93 1.89 5.19
C CYS A 72 2.15 2.68 5.67
N ALA A 73 3.15 2.84 4.80
CA ALA A 73 4.46 3.40 5.15
C ALA A 73 4.41 4.86 5.62
N SER A 74 3.40 5.64 5.22
CA SER A 74 3.24 7.03 5.65
C SER A 74 3.05 7.19 7.16
N CYS A 75 2.49 6.17 7.82
CA CYS A 75 2.29 6.15 9.27
C CYS A 75 3.21 5.12 9.95
N HIS A 76 3.33 3.92 9.38
CA HIS A 76 4.11 2.83 9.99
C HIS A 76 5.60 2.84 9.63
N GLY A 77 6.05 3.84 8.87
CA GLY A 77 7.44 3.99 8.45
C GLY A 77 7.81 3.10 7.26
N ALA A 78 8.79 3.55 6.47
CA ALA A 78 9.23 2.85 5.28
C ALA A 78 9.95 1.52 5.59
N ASN A 79 10.51 1.41 6.80
CA ASN A 79 11.21 0.24 7.32
C ASN A 79 10.42 -0.51 8.40
N LEU A 80 9.11 -0.23 8.54
CA LEU A 80 8.22 -0.82 9.53
C LEU A 80 8.51 -0.36 10.98
N GLU A 81 9.25 0.73 11.15
CA GLU A 81 9.73 1.26 12.43
C GLU A 81 8.63 1.94 13.26
N GLY A 82 7.46 2.23 12.67
CA GLY A 82 6.38 2.93 13.33
C GLY A 82 6.71 4.40 13.65
N GLN A 83 5.84 5.03 14.43
CA GLN A 83 6.08 6.36 14.96
C GLN A 83 6.89 6.31 16.26
N PRO A 84 7.68 7.35 16.58
CA PRO A 84 8.35 7.47 17.88
C PRO A 84 7.35 7.40 19.04
N ASP A 85 7.79 6.87 20.18
CA ASP A 85 6.98 6.73 21.39
C ASP A 85 5.61 6.04 21.15
N TRP A 86 5.52 5.09 20.22
CA TRP A 86 4.25 4.47 19.80
C TRP A 86 3.42 3.85 20.93
N GLN A 87 4.03 3.56 22.08
CA GLN A 87 3.37 3.02 23.26
C GLN A 87 2.70 4.10 24.13
N ARG A 88 2.99 5.38 23.89
CA ARG A 88 2.42 6.52 24.61
C ARG A 88 1.35 7.21 23.76
N ARG A 89 0.21 7.51 24.38
CA ARG A 89 -0.86 8.26 23.71
C ARG A 89 -0.38 9.65 23.31
N LEU A 90 -0.83 10.08 22.13
CA LEU A 90 -0.72 11.46 21.66
C LEU A 90 -1.60 12.40 22.52
N PRO A 91 -1.39 13.72 22.46
CA PRO A 91 -2.24 14.69 23.18
C PRO A 91 -3.73 14.60 22.86
N ASN A 92 -4.09 14.10 21.67
CA ASN A 92 -5.47 13.84 21.26
C ASN A 92 -6.06 12.54 21.85
N GLY A 93 -5.30 11.81 22.68
CA GLY A 93 -5.68 10.56 23.31
C GLY A 93 -5.55 9.31 22.43
N ARG A 94 -5.18 9.42 21.15
CA ARG A 94 -5.01 8.29 20.23
C ARG A 94 -3.61 7.67 20.34
N MET A 95 -3.47 6.44 19.86
CA MET A 95 -2.18 5.75 19.81
C MET A 95 -1.47 6.08 18.50
N PRO A 96 -0.16 6.37 18.52
CA PRO A 96 0.65 6.45 17.31
C PRO A 96 0.69 5.11 16.57
N ALA A 97 1.08 5.13 15.30
CA ALA A 97 1.23 3.92 14.51
C ALA A 97 2.35 3.03 15.07
N PRO A 98 2.06 1.78 15.50
CA PRO A 98 3.09 0.89 16.04
C PRO A 98 4.04 0.39 14.95
N PRO A 99 5.26 -0.03 15.32
CA PRO A 99 6.12 -0.78 14.42
C PRO A 99 5.45 -2.08 13.98
N HIS A 100 5.77 -2.49 12.77
CA HIS A 100 5.35 -3.75 12.20
C HIS A 100 6.48 -4.80 12.19
N ASP A 101 7.67 -4.46 12.70
CA ASP A 101 8.76 -5.40 12.95
C ASP A 101 8.64 -6.11 14.32
N ASP A 102 9.71 -6.79 14.74
CA ASP A 102 9.80 -7.54 16.00
C ASP A 102 9.57 -6.67 17.25
N SER A 103 9.82 -5.35 17.19
CA SER A 103 9.66 -4.42 18.32
C SER A 103 8.20 -4.02 18.57
N GLY A 104 7.31 -4.30 17.61
CA GLY A 104 5.91 -3.91 17.67
C GLY A 104 4.98 -4.97 18.26
N HIS A 105 3.68 -4.68 18.19
CA HIS A 105 2.63 -5.57 18.73
C HIS A 105 1.98 -6.50 17.68
N THR A 106 2.20 -6.23 16.40
CA THR A 106 1.47 -6.85 15.28
C THR A 106 1.52 -8.38 15.31
N TRP A 107 2.68 -8.95 15.60
CA TRP A 107 2.92 -10.40 15.57
C TRP A 107 2.24 -11.15 16.74
N HIS A 108 1.65 -10.46 17.71
CA HIS A 108 0.88 -11.10 18.79
C HIS A 108 -0.55 -11.51 18.40
N HIS A 109 -1.03 -11.14 17.20
CA HIS A 109 -2.40 -11.42 16.78
C HIS A 109 -2.49 -12.50 15.69
N PRO A 110 -3.54 -13.36 15.73
CA PRO A 110 -3.75 -14.36 14.68
C PRO A 110 -4.07 -13.67 13.34
N LYS A 111 -3.72 -14.32 12.22
CA LYS A 111 -3.86 -13.75 10.86
C LYS A 111 -5.28 -13.25 10.56
N ARG A 112 -6.31 -13.96 11.01
CA ARG A 112 -7.72 -13.56 10.84
C ARG A 112 -8.04 -12.21 11.51
N VAL A 113 -7.43 -11.94 12.66
CA VAL A 113 -7.62 -10.68 13.41
C VAL A 113 -6.88 -9.56 12.70
N LEU A 114 -5.64 -9.80 12.27
CA LEU A 114 -4.88 -8.82 11.49
C LEU A 114 -5.58 -8.43 10.18
N PHE A 115 -6.09 -9.42 9.45
CA PHE A 115 -6.88 -9.19 8.24
C PHE A 115 -8.12 -8.33 8.54
N GLY A 116 -8.84 -8.67 9.62
CA GLY A 116 -9.99 -7.93 10.07
C GLY A 116 -9.70 -6.48 10.46
N ILE A 117 -8.60 -6.23 11.19
CA ILE A 117 -8.13 -4.89 11.57
C ILE A 117 -7.85 -4.06 10.33
N VAL A 118 -7.12 -4.59 9.34
CA VAL A 118 -6.81 -3.85 8.11
C VAL A 118 -8.10 -3.58 7.32
N LYS A 119 -8.96 -4.58 7.17
CA LYS A 119 -10.18 -4.45 6.35
C LYS A 119 -11.21 -3.52 6.99
N HIS A 120 -11.48 -3.68 8.29
CA HIS A 120 -12.61 -3.05 8.97
C HIS A 120 -12.22 -1.96 9.98
N GLY A 121 -10.92 -1.79 10.24
CA GLY A 121 -10.41 -0.85 11.24
C GLY A 121 -10.39 -1.43 12.66
N VAL A 122 -9.91 -0.63 13.61
CA VAL A 122 -9.79 -1.01 15.03
C VAL A 122 -11.12 -0.75 15.77
N VAL A 123 -12.16 -1.46 15.33
CA VAL A 123 -13.53 -1.40 15.87
C VAL A 123 -14.00 -2.80 16.24
N PRO A 124 -15.08 -2.98 17.03
CA PRO A 124 -15.59 -4.31 17.34
C PRO A 124 -15.79 -5.17 16.09
N PRO A 125 -15.36 -6.45 16.08
CA PRO A 125 -14.79 -7.23 17.20
C PRO A 125 -13.27 -7.08 17.40
N TYR A 126 -12.58 -6.26 16.61
CA TYR A 126 -11.12 -6.10 16.60
C TYR A 126 -10.59 -5.01 17.53
N GLY A 127 -11.48 -4.21 18.12
CA GLY A 127 -11.19 -3.19 19.11
C GLY A 127 -12.37 -2.95 20.04
N PRO A 128 -12.18 -2.26 21.18
CA PRO A 128 -13.26 -1.91 22.09
C PRO A 128 -14.31 -1.00 21.41
N PRO A 129 -15.59 -1.09 21.82
CA PRO A 129 -16.61 -0.12 21.39
C PRO A 129 -16.17 1.32 21.67
N GLY A 130 -16.30 2.20 20.68
CA GLY A 130 -15.92 3.61 20.80
C GLY A 130 -14.41 3.89 20.74
N TYR A 131 -13.55 2.89 20.52
CA TYR A 131 -12.13 3.11 20.34
C TYR A 131 -11.86 3.97 19.09
N GLN A 132 -11.06 5.03 19.24
CA GLN A 132 -10.69 5.91 18.13
C GLN A 132 -9.27 5.59 17.68
N SER A 133 -9.13 5.27 16.39
CA SER A 133 -7.85 4.99 15.74
C SER A 133 -7.64 5.95 14.56
N ASP A 134 -6.40 6.38 14.36
CA ASP A 134 -6.00 7.09 13.13
C ASP A 134 -5.75 6.14 11.96
N MET A 135 -5.68 4.83 12.20
CA MET A 135 -5.60 3.82 11.14
C MET A 135 -6.98 3.66 10.48
N PRO A 136 -7.12 3.99 9.17
CA PRO A 136 -8.38 3.85 8.47
C PRO A 136 -8.71 2.37 8.20
N ALA A 137 -9.99 2.10 7.95
CA ALA A 137 -10.42 0.82 7.39
C ALA A 137 -10.17 0.80 5.88
N PHE A 138 -9.65 -0.31 5.35
CA PHE A 138 -9.27 -0.43 3.94
C PHE A 138 -10.26 -1.21 3.06
N LYS A 139 -11.39 -1.67 3.58
CA LYS A 139 -12.39 -2.48 2.83
C LYS A 139 -12.82 -1.87 1.48
N ASP A 140 -12.82 -0.53 1.37
CA ASP A 140 -13.28 0.20 0.18
C ASP A 140 -12.09 0.66 -0.70
N THR A 141 -10.86 0.29 -0.32
CA THR A 141 -9.61 0.72 -0.98
C THR A 141 -8.74 -0.44 -1.45
N LEU A 142 -8.69 -1.54 -0.67
CA LEU A 142 -7.88 -2.71 -0.95
C LEU A 142 -8.75 -3.95 -1.11
N THR A 143 -8.38 -4.78 -2.07
CA THR A 143 -8.96 -6.13 -2.21
C THR A 143 -8.48 -7.06 -1.10
N ASP A 144 -9.22 -8.15 -0.86
CA ASP A 144 -8.80 -9.18 0.09
C ASP A 144 -7.43 -9.81 -0.26
N GLY A 145 -7.11 -9.89 -1.56
CA GLY A 145 -5.81 -10.34 -2.05
C GLY A 145 -4.69 -9.38 -1.65
N GLU A 146 -4.91 -8.07 -1.82
CA GLU A 146 -3.94 -7.04 -1.42
C GLU A 146 -3.75 -6.96 0.10
N ILE A 147 -4.83 -7.13 0.88
CA ILE A 147 -4.74 -7.19 2.35
C ILE A 147 -3.92 -8.41 2.78
N ARG A 148 -4.16 -9.59 2.18
CA ARG A 148 -3.33 -10.78 2.45
C ARG A 148 -1.88 -10.56 2.02
N ALA A 149 -1.66 -9.90 0.89
CA ALA A 149 -0.33 -9.61 0.39
C ALA A 149 0.46 -8.70 1.34
N VAL A 150 -0.14 -7.59 1.80
CA VAL A 150 0.54 -6.66 2.71
C VAL A 150 0.85 -7.30 4.05
N LEU A 151 -0.04 -8.15 4.57
CA LEU A 151 0.23 -8.92 5.79
C LEU A 151 1.36 -9.94 5.58
N ALA A 152 1.42 -10.61 4.42
CA ALA A 152 2.51 -11.52 4.08
C ALA A 152 3.85 -10.78 3.97
N PHE A 153 3.85 -9.54 3.45
CA PHE A 153 5.04 -8.68 3.44
C PHE A 153 5.48 -8.28 4.86
N ILE A 154 4.56 -7.87 5.73
CA ILE A 154 4.88 -7.53 7.13
C ILE A 154 5.46 -8.76 7.85
N GLU A 155 4.79 -9.90 7.76
CA GLU A 155 5.26 -11.18 8.33
C GLU A 155 6.62 -11.60 7.75
N SER A 156 6.93 -11.16 6.52
CA SER A 156 8.21 -11.47 5.90
C SER A 156 9.42 -10.84 6.61
N ARG A 157 9.18 -9.79 7.40
CA ARG A 157 10.20 -8.98 8.09
C ARG A 157 10.47 -9.43 9.52
N TRP A 158 9.64 -10.32 10.07
CA TRP A 158 9.84 -10.82 11.42
C TRP A 158 11.03 -11.78 11.50
N SER A 159 11.71 -11.79 12.65
CA SER A 159 12.78 -12.75 12.89
C SER A 159 12.25 -14.17 12.91
N ARG A 160 13.18 -15.11 12.71
CA ARG A 160 12.89 -16.54 12.80
C ARG A 160 12.26 -16.91 14.14
N LYS A 161 12.73 -16.30 15.23
CA LYS A 161 12.21 -16.49 16.59
C LYS A 161 10.73 -16.11 16.69
N VAL A 162 10.35 -14.94 16.17
CA VAL A 162 8.94 -14.49 16.17
C VAL A 162 8.07 -15.42 15.31
N LEU A 163 8.57 -15.84 14.15
CA LEU A 163 7.83 -16.76 13.27
C LEU A 163 7.62 -18.15 13.91
N GLU A 164 8.62 -18.66 14.62
CA GLU A 164 8.53 -19.91 15.39
C GLU A 164 7.49 -19.77 16.51
N TRP A 165 7.54 -18.68 17.28
CA TRP A 165 6.57 -18.39 18.34
C TRP A 165 5.14 -18.34 17.81
N ARG A 166 4.92 -17.69 16.68
CA ARG A 166 3.60 -17.62 16.04
C ARG A 166 3.11 -18.99 15.56
N ARG A 167 4.00 -19.79 14.97
CA ARG A 167 3.67 -21.15 14.54
C ARG A 167 3.19 -21.98 15.73
N GLU A 168 3.85 -21.86 16.87
CA GLU A 168 3.46 -22.56 18.11
C GLU A 168 2.16 -22.01 18.70
N ALA A 169 2.07 -20.69 18.88
CA ALA A 169 0.94 -20.02 19.52
C ALA A 169 -0.39 -20.15 18.74
N PHE A 170 -0.31 -20.27 17.41
CA PHE A 170 -1.49 -20.33 16.53
C PHE A 170 -1.62 -21.64 15.77
N ALA A 171 -0.86 -22.69 16.12
CA ALA A 171 -0.86 -24.00 15.44
C ALA A 171 -2.26 -24.61 15.25
N ALA A 172 -3.20 -24.34 16.16
CA ALA A 172 -4.57 -24.88 16.14
C ALA A 172 -5.62 -23.90 15.57
N MET A 173 -5.20 -22.73 15.05
CA MET A 173 -6.09 -21.66 14.58
C MET A 173 -6.00 -21.37 13.07
N GLU A 174 -5.15 -22.10 12.36
CA GLU A 174 -4.98 -22.02 10.90
C GLU A 174 -5.83 -23.04 10.16
#